data_AF-A0A7S3XU31-F1
#
_entry.id   AF-A0A7S3XU31-F1
#
_cell.length_a   1.000
_cell.length_b   1.000
_cell.length_c   1.000
_cell.angle_alpha   90.00
_cell.angle_beta   90.00
_cell.angle_gamma   90.00
#
_symmetry.space_group_name_H-M   'P 1'
#
loop_
_entity.id
_entity.type
_entity.pdbx_description
1 polymer ?
#
loop_
_entity_poly.entity_id
_entity_poly.type
_entity_poly.pdbx_seq_one_letter_code
_entity_poly.pdbx_strand_id
1 'polypeptide(L)'
;EDNLQEVPDQSDVYIIDAWGLPGAMNRVAVSLASAPRKNLVFFPGDVQAFEEEMLSFTLSRKYIEFSIERTITVLREKYPSANIIVVRASKLIDGTFAVYENFVLSSAKDMGAAIRYDPNGTACSHLISLLKYISNALEQHAGGGEEGP
;
A
#
# COMPACT_ATOMS: atom_id res chain seq x y z
N GLU A 1 6.01 18.08 31.18
CA GLU A 1 4.62 18.36 30.75
C GLU A 1 4.60 18.13 29.25
N ASP A 2 4.46 16.88 28.84
CA ASP A 2 4.44 16.49 27.44
C ASP A 2 3.02 16.70 26.89
N ASN A 3 2.90 17.64 25.97
CA ASN A 3 1.65 18.01 25.33
C ASN A 3 1.37 17.01 24.19
N LEU A 4 0.87 15.83 24.55
CA LEU A 4 0.26 14.91 23.59
C LEU A 4 -1.15 15.44 23.28
N GLN A 5 -1.34 16.00 22.08
CA GLN A 5 -2.67 16.22 21.54
C GLN A 5 -3.21 14.88 21.05
N GLU A 6 -4.20 14.33 21.75
CA GLU A 6 -5.00 13.21 21.27
C GLU A 6 -5.81 13.65 20.04
N VAL A 7 -5.51 13.03 18.89
CA VAL A 7 -6.34 13.11 17.69
C VAL A 7 -7.28 11.89 17.71
N PRO A 8 -8.61 12.07 17.74
CA PRO A 8 -9.52 10.93 17.81
C PRO A 8 -9.57 10.19 16.47
N ASP A 9 -9.39 8.86 16.51
CA ASP A 9 -9.79 7.88 15.47
C ASP A 9 -8.87 7.70 14.22
N GLN A 10 -7.56 7.53 14.41
CA GLN A 10 -6.66 6.91 13.40
C GLN A 10 -6.26 5.50 13.85
N SER A 11 -7.20 4.56 13.87
CA SER A 11 -6.91 3.17 14.24
C SER A 11 -6.22 2.40 13.10
N ASP A 12 -4.95 2.04 13.33
CA ASP A 12 -4.22 0.89 12.79
C ASP A 12 -3.99 0.84 11.26
N VAL A 13 -3.19 1.77 10.74
CA VAL A 13 -2.54 1.61 9.42
C VAL A 13 -1.08 1.21 9.62
N TYR A 14 -0.73 -0.01 9.21
CA TYR A 14 0.64 -0.51 9.20
C TYR A 14 1.28 -0.23 7.84
N ILE A 15 2.46 0.38 7.83
CA ILE A 15 3.27 0.52 6.62
C ILE A 15 4.32 -0.60 6.64
N ILE A 16 4.31 -1.44 5.62
CA ILE A 16 5.17 -2.63 5.53
C ILE A 16 5.92 -2.59 4.20
N ASP A 17 7.23 -2.79 4.25
CA ASP A 17 8.01 -3.12 3.06
C ASP A 17 7.95 -4.63 2.84
N ALA A 18 7.13 -5.05 1.88
CA ALA A 18 6.78 -6.45 1.67
C ALA A 18 7.34 -6.99 0.36
N TRP A 19 7.90 -8.20 0.42
CA TRP A 19 8.51 -8.87 -0.73
C TRP A 19 7.50 -9.77 -1.44
N GLY A 20 7.42 -9.64 -2.76
CA GLY A 20 6.69 -10.57 -3.62
C GLY A 20 7.63 -11.62 -4.22
N LEU A 21 7.73 -11.66 -5.55
CA LEU A 21 8.77 -12.45 -6.24
C LEU A 21 10.18 -11.90 -5.94
N PRO A 22 11.24 -12.73 -6.12
CA PRO A 22 12.62 -12.33 -5.81
C PRO A 22 13.00 -11.00 -6.46
N GLY A 23 13.58 -10.09 -5.66
CA GLY A 23 14.01 -8.76 -6.11
C GLY A 23 12.91 -7.71 -6.26
N ALA A 24 11.65 -8.06 -6.00
CA ALA A 24 10.51 -7.15 -6.17
C ALA A 24 9.83 -6.85 -4.82
N MET A 25 10.25 -5.74 -4.20
CA MET A 25 9.70 -5.20 -2.95
C MET A 25 8.61 -4.17 -3.24
N ASN A 26 7.53 -4.18 -2.47
CA ASN A 26 6.48 -3.16 -2.52
C ASN A 26 6.31 -2.55 -1.12
N ARG A 27 6.19 -1.23 -1.07
CA ARG A 27 5.72 -0.54 0.12
C ARG A 27 4.20 -0.62 0.15
N VAL A 28 3.65 -1.19 1.21
CA VAL A 28 2.20 -1.41 1.34
C VAL A 28 1.67 -0.77 2.61
N ALA A 29 0.44 -0.27 2.55
CA ALA A 29 -0.30 0.18 3.72
C ALA A 29 -1.42 -0.81 4.02
N VAL A 30 -1.51 -1.27 5.27
CA VAL A 30 -2.45 -2.30 5.71
C VAL A 30 -3.31 -1.78 6.84
N SER A 31 -4.62 -1.86 6.68
CA SER A 31 -5.58 -1.65 7.77
C SER A 31 -6.35 -2.93 8.02
N LEU A 32 -6.25 -3.46 9.23
CA LEU A 32 -6.91 -4.71 9.62
C LEU A 32 -8.32 -4.44 10.12
N ALA A 33 -9.26 -5.29 9.73
CA ALA A 33 -10.58 -5.29 10.35
C ALA A 33 -10.52 -6.11 11.65
N SER A 34 -11.34 -5.75 12.64
CA SER A 34 -11.45 -6.53 13.89
C SER A 34 -12.01 -7.95 13.68
N ALA A 35 -12.89 -8.12 12.70
CA ALA A 35 -13.46 -9.42 12.31
C ALA A 35 -13.47 -9.56 10.77
N PRO A 36 -12.31 -9.81 10.14
CA PRO A 36 -12.18 -9.77 8.69
C PRO A 36 -12.88 -10.95 8.03
N ARG A 37 -13.64 -10.69 6.97
CA ARG A 37 -14.30 -11.71 6.14
C ARG A 37 -13.68 -11.85 4.75
N LYS A 38 -12.87 -10.87 4.35
CA LYS A 38 -12.24 -10.77 3.03
C LYS A 38 -11.04 -9.82 3.08
N ASN A 39 -10.20 -9.91 2.06
CA ASN A 39 -9.12 -8.96 1.82
C ASN A 39 -9.49 -8.10 0.61
N LEU A 40 -9.31 -6.79 0.73
CA LEU A 40 -9.42 -5.81 -0.33
C LEU A 40 -8.01 -5.34 -0.68
N VAL A 41 -7.53 -5.70 -1.87
CA VAL A 41 -6.27 -5.20 -2.40
C VAL A 41 -6.57 -4.04 -3.35
N PHE A 42 -5.95 -2.90 -3.11
CA PHE A 42 -6.15 -1.68 -3.89
C PHE A 42 -4.83 -1.17 -4.46
N PHE A 43 -4.85 -0.78 -5.73
CA PHE A 43 -3.73 -0.18 -6.45
C PHE A 43 -4.11 1.28 -6.76
N PRO A 44 -3.52 2.27 -6.07
CA PRO A 44 -3.78 3.68 -6.34
C PRO A 44 -3.47 4.09 -7.78
N GLY A 45 -4.13 5.14 -8.24
CA GLY A 45 -3.90 5.73 -9.55
C GLY A 45 -2.72 6.71 -9.56
N ASP A 46 -2.64 7.48 -10.64
CA ASP A 46 -1.69 8.59 -10.77
C ASP A 46 -1.80 9.58 -9.60
N VAL A 47 -0.69 10.25 -9.30
CA VAL A 47 -0.51 11.25 -8.24
C VAL A 47 -0.58 10.68 -6.82
N GLN A 48 -1.34 9.62 -6.60
CA GLN A 48 -1.56 9.04 -5.28
C GLN A 48 -0.29 8.39 -4.73
N ALA A 49 0.11 8.84 -3.55
CA ALA A 49 1.19 8.27 -2.76
C ALA A 49 0.87 8.43 -1.27
N PHE A 50 1.83 8.10 -0.41
CA PHE A 50 1.73 8.44 1.01
C PHE A 50 1.65 9.96 1.18
N GLU A 51 0.93 10.40 2.21
CA GLU A 51 0.72 11.82 2.50
C GLU A 51 2.04 12.60 2.57
N GLU A 52 3.04 12.04 3.25
CA GLU A 52 4.40 12.59 3.34
C GLU A 52 5.06 12.78 1.97
N GLU A 53 4.94 11.79 1.08
CA GLU A 53 5.47 11.85 -0.28
C GLU A 53 4.74 12.92 -1.10
N MET A 54 3.42 13.03 -0.95
CA MET A 54 2.60 14.01 -1.66
C MET A 54 2.83 15.45 -1.18
N LEU A 55 3.10 15.68 0.11
CA LEU A 55 3.41 17.01 0.63
C LEU A 55 4.74 17.56 0.10
N SER A 56 5.66 16.67 -0.26
CA SER A 56 7.00 17.00 -0.75
C SER A 56 7.02 17.55 -2.18
N PHE A 57 5.97 17.33 -2.98
CA PHE A 57 5.88 17.81 -4.36
C PHE A 57 4.75 18.83 -4.55
N THR A 58 5.06 19.98 -5.15
CA THR A 58 4.09 21.07 -5.38
C THR A 58 2.87 20.63 -6.20
N LEU A 59 3.07 19.72 -7.16
CA LEU A 59 1.99 19.23 -8.04
C LEU A 59 1.00 18.31 -7.31
N SER A 60 1.46 17.46 -6.40
CA SER A 60 0.64 16.49 -5.68
C SER A 60 0.02 17.05 -4.40
N ARG A 61 0.61 18.09 -3.80
CA ARG A 61 0.11 18.73 -2.55
C ARG A 61 -1.37 19.13 -2.60
N LYS A 62 -1.86 19.61 -3.74
CA LYS A 62 -3.28 20.00 -3.91
C LYS A 62 -4.25 18.81 -3.96
N TYR A 63 -3.73 17.60 -4.04
CA TYR A 63 -4.47 16.34 -4.11
C TYR A 63 -4.31 15.51 -2.84
N ILE A 64 -3.92 16.11 -1.71
CA ILE A 64 -3.63 15.39 -0.47
C ILE A 64 -4.82 14.57 0.06
N GLU A 65 -6.05 15.00 -0.22
CA GLU A 65 -7.29 14.25 0.04
C GLU A 65 -7.39 12.92 -0.74
N PHE A 66 -6.45 12.66 -1.65
CA PHE A 66 -6.32 11.40 -2.39
C PHE A 66 -5.08 10.61 -1.97
N SER A 67 -4.45 10.93 -0.83
CA SER A 67 -3.37 10.15 -0.26
C SER A 67 -3.78 8.70 -0.01
N ILE A 68 -2.80 7.81 0.16
CA ILE A 68 -3.04 6.41 0.51
C ILE A 68 -3.80 6.32 1.83
N GLU A 69 -3.43 7.12 2.82
CA GLU A 69 -4.05 7.22 4.13
C GLU A 69 -5.53 7.59 4.00
N ARG A 70 -5.83 8.65 3.24
CA ARG A 70 -7.20 9.09 3.00
C ARG A 70 -8.01 8.07 2.21
N THR A 71 -7.38 7.41 1.25
CA THR A 71 -7.96 6.30 0.49
C THR A 71 -8.34 5.14 1.40
N ILE A 72 -7.50 4.78 2.37
CA ILE A 72 -7.80 3.73 3.36
C ILE A 72 -9.03 4.09 4.18
N THR A 73 -9.16 5.34 4.64
CA THR A 73 -10.35 5.81 5.38
C THR A 73 -11.62 5.57 4.56
N VAL A 74 -11.65 6.02 3.31
CA VAL A 74 -12.80 5.85 2.40
C VAL A 74 -13.10 4.36 2.15
N LEU A 75 -12.07 3.53 1.95
CA LEU A 75 -12.23 2.10 1.75
C LEU A 75 -12.73 1.39 3.03
N ARG A 76 -12.31 1.83 4.21
CA ARG A 76 -12.74 1.30 5.52
C ARG A 76 -14.21 1.58 5.78
N GLU A 77 -14.67 2.79 5.50
CA GLU A 77 -16.09 3.15 5.59
C GLU A 77 -16.96 2.29 4.66
N LYS A 78 -16.49 2.05 3.43
CA LYS A 78 -17.22 1.26 2.43
C LYS A 78 -17.17 -0.25 2.68
N TYR A 79 -16.08 -0.74 3.26
CA TYR A 79 -15.82 -2.17 3.48
C TYR A 79 -15.35 -2.46 4.91
N PRO A 80 -16.21 -2.22 5.92
CA PRO A 80 -15.80 -2.26 7.34
C PRO A 80 -15.28 -3.63 7.79
N SER A 81 -15.72 -4.72 7.15
CA SER A 81 -15.30 -6.10 7.49
C SER A 81 -14.18 -6.65 6.59
N ALA A 82 -13.46 -5.81 5.85
CA ALA A 82 -12.35 -6.25 4.99
C ALA A 82 -11.00 -5.85 5.60
N ASN A 83 -9.98 -6.69 5.51
CA ASN A 83 -8.61 -6.17 5.60
C ASN A 83 -8.34 -5.36 4.34
N ILE A 84 -7.78 -4.16 4.49
CA ILE A 84 -7.47 -3.26 3.38
C ILE A 84 -5.97 -3.27 3.19
N ILE A 85 -5.52 -3.57 1.98
CA ILE A 85 -4.12 -3.62 1.60
C ILE A 85 -3.96 -2.71 0.39
N VAL A 86 -3.31 -1.57 0.58
CA VAL A 86 -3.02 -0.61 -0.49
C VAL A 86 -1.57 -0.79 -0.93
N VAL A 87 -1.37 -1.13 -2.19
CA VAL A 87 -0.05 -1.35 -2.78
C VAL A 87 0.41 -0.06 -3.46
N ARG A 88 1.40 0.63 -2.88
CA ARG A 88 1.97 1.83 -3.50
C ARG A 88 2.64 1.44 -4.82
N ALA A 89 2.50 2.29 -5.84
CA ALA A 89 3.27 2.19 -7.08
C ALA A 89 4.77 2.06 -6.79
N SER A 90 5.53 1.31 -7.57
CA SER A 90 6.98 1.18 -7.35
C SER A 90 7.69 2.53 -7.55
N LYS A 91 7.16 3.36 -8.44
CA LYS A 91 7.58 4.75 -8.64
C LYS A 91 6.45 5.59 -9.24
N LEU A 92 6.59 6.90 -9.11
CA LEU A 92 5.82 7.89 -9.87
C LEU A 92 6.75 8.58 -10.88
N ILE A 93 6.48 8.47 -12.18
CA ILE A 93 7.21 9.23 -13.20
C ILE A 93 6.73 10.68 -13.14
N ASP A 94 7.67 11.62 -13.08
CA ASP A 94 7.41 13.07 -12.91
C ASP A 94 6.50 13.39 -11.71
N GLY A 95 6.57 12.57 -10.66
CA GLY A 95 5.72 12.70 -9.47
C GLY A 95 4.21 12.50 -9.74
N THR A 96 3.86 11.96 -10.91
CA THR A 96 2.47 11.87 -11.38
C THR A 96 2.12 10.46 -11.82
N PHE A 97 2.81 9.89 -12.80
CA PHE A 97 2.34 8.65 -13.43
C PHE A 97 2.73 7.42 -12.62
N ALA A 98 1.73 6.68 -12.16
CA ALA A 98 1.92 5.50 -11.33
C ALA A 98 2.45 4.32 -12.15
N VAL A 99 3.58 3.77 -11.71
CA VAL A 99 4.21 2.61 -12.37
C VAL A 99 4.28 1.43 -11.41
N TYR A 100 3.82 0.28 -11.88
CA TYR A 100 3.81 -0.98 -11.13
C TYR A 100 4.78 -2.00 -11.74
N GLU A 101 6.07 -1.64 -11.82
CA GLU A 101 7.12 -2.44 -12.47
C GLU A 101 7.27 -3.84 -11.85
N ASN A 102 6.91 -4.01 -10.58
CA ASN A 102 6.90 -5.31 -9.90
C ASN A 102 5.82 -6.28 -10.43
N PHE A 103 4.79 -5.74 -11.09
CA PHE A 103 3.66 -6.52 -11.61
C PHE A 103 3.64 -6.56 -13.13
N VAL A 104 4.05 -5.48 -13.80
CA VAL A 104 3.95 -5.33 -15.25
C VAL A 104 5.18 -4.65 -15.82
N LEU A 105 5.75 -5.24 -16.87
CA LEU A 105 6.84 -4.63 -17.61
C LEU A 105 6.37 -3.32 -18.24
N SER A 106 7.00 -2.21 -17.84
CA SER A 106 6.53 -0.85 -18.13
C SER A 106 7.58 -0.04 -18.90
N SER A 107 7.13 0.85 -19.79
CA SER A 107 8.01 1.72 -20.59
C SER A 107 8.20 3.05 -19.91
N ALA A 108 9.44 3.42 -19.59
CA ALA A 108 9.74 4.76 -19.10
C ALA A 108 9.49 5.84 -20.17
N LYS A 109 9.64 5.51 -21.46
CA LYS A 109 9.38 6.45 -22.58
C LYS A 109 7.90 6.76 -22.72
N ASP A 110 7.05 5.79 -22.41
CA ASP A 110 5.59 5.89 -22.56
C ASP A 110 4.92 6.06 -21.19
N MET A 111 5.56 6.81 -20.28
CA MET A 111 5.02 7.20 -18.97
C MET A 111 4.54 6.04 -18.10
N GLY A 112 5.25 4.91 -18.14
CA GLY A 112 4.93 3.73 -17.33
C GLY A 112 3.89 2.82 -17.95
N ALA A 113 3.51 3.03 -19.20
CA ALA A 113 2.57 2.15 -19.89
C ALA A 113 3.10 0.71 -19.98
N ALA A 114 2.19 -0.25 -19.80
CA ALA A 114 2.47 -1.67 -19.96
C ALA A 114 2.94 -1.97 -21.39
N ILE A 115 4.12 -2.59 -21.52
CA ILE A 115 4.74 -2.88 -22.82
C ILE A 115 4.19 -4.17 -23.43
N ARG A 116 3.91 -5.17 -22.57
CA ARG A 116 3.56 -6.51 -23.02
C ARG A 116 2.65 -7.20 -22.02
N TYR A 117 1.63 -7.89 -22.54
CA TYR A 117 0.84 -8.84 -21.77
C TYR A 117 1.70 -10.04 -21.36
N ASP A 118 1.61 -10.44 -20.09
CA ASP A 118 2.22 -11.68 -19.60
C ASP A 118 1.17 -12.79 -19.45
N PRO A 119 1.20 -13.84 -20.30
CA PRO A 119 0.27 -14.95 -20.21
C PRO A 119 0.56 -15.92 -19.06
N ASN A 120 1.71 -15.82 -18.40
CA ASN A 120 2.12 -16.76 -17.36
C ASN A 120 1.55 -16.41 -15.97
N GLY A 121 0.80 -15.31 -15.86
CA GLY A 121 0.21 -14.88 -14.60
C GLY A 121 1.24 -14.43 -13.56
N THR A 122 2.41 -13.92 -13.98
CA THR A 122 3.48 -13.50 -13.06
C THR A 122 2.99 -12.45 -12.07
N ALA A 123 2.12 -11.52 -12.51
CA ALA A 123 1.50 -10.53 -11.64
C ALA A 123 0.68 -11.18 -10.50
N CYS A 124 -0.08 -12.24 -10.80
CA CYS A 124 -0.84 -12.98 -9.80
C CYS A 124 0.09 -13.75 -8.86
N SER A 125 1.11 -14.42 -9.40
CA SER A 125 2.12 -15.12 -8.58
C SER A 125 2.84 -14.16 -7.64
N HIS A 126 3.17 -12.96 -8.13
CA HIS A 126 3.76 -11.90 -7.32
C HIS A 126 2.82 -11.43 -6.21
N LEU A 127 1.54 -11.17 -6.54
CA LEU A 127 0.54 -10.79 -5.54
C LEU A 127 0.39 -11.85 -4.45
N ILE A 128 0.33 -13.13 -4.81
CA ILE A 128 0.21 -14.23 -3.84
C ILE A 128 1.41 -14.25 -2.89
N SER A 129 2.64 -14.13 -3.40
CA SER A 129 3.84 -14.08 -2.57
C SER A 129 3.85 -12.86 -1.66
N LEU A 130 3.45 -11.69 -2.18
CA LEU A 130 3.35 -10.45 -1.43
C LEU A 130 2.38 -10.57 -0.25
N LEU A 131 1.19 -11.15 -0.49
CA LEU A 131 0.18 -11.34 0.55
C LEU A 131 0.63 -12.35 1.63
N LYS A 132 1.37 -13.40 1.25
CA LYS A 132 1.96 -14.34 2.21
C LYS A 132 3.00 -13.64 3.09
N TYR A 133 3.85 -12.80 2.50
CA TYR A 133 4.83 -12.03 3.26
C TYR A 133 4.14 -11.11 4.28
N ILE A 134 3.11 -10.37 3.85
CA ILE A 134 2.34 -9.47 4.73
C ILE A 134 1.71 -10.25 5.88
N SER A 135 1.07 -11.40 5.62
CA SER A 135 0.48 -12.24 6.68
C SER A 135 1.52 -12.62 7.74
N ASN A 136 2.66 -13.16 7.30
CA ASN A 136 3.72 -13.59 8.20
C ASN A 136 4.29 -12.43 9.03
N ALA A 137 4.47 -11.25 8.41
CA ALA A 137 4.96 -10.07 9.11
C ALA A 137 3.99 -9.60 10.20
N LEU A 138 2.69 -9.59 9.89
CA LEU A 138 1.65 -9.21 10.86
C LEU A 138 1.52 -10.23 12.01
N GLU A 139 1.63 -11.52 11.73
CA GLU A 139 1.63 -12.58 12.75
C GLU A 139 2.81 -12.45 13.71
N GLN A 140 4.02 -12.13 13.21
CA GLN A 140 5.19 -11.89 14.04
C GLN A 140 5.03 -10.63 14.91
N HIS A 141 4.43 -9.57 14.38
CA HIS A 141 4.11 -8.38 15.17
C HIS A 141 3.08 -8.65 16.27
N ALA A 142 2.08 -9.52 16.02
CA ALA A 142 1.10 -9.91 17.02
C ALA A 142 1.68 -10.85 18.09
N GLY A 143 2.58 -11.77 17.71
CA GLY A 143 3.21 -12.74 18.61
C GLY A 143 4.38 -12.19 19.44
N GLY A 144 5.00 -11.09 19.02
CA GLY A 144 6.12 -10.45 19.74
C GLY A 144 5.74 -9.62 20.97
N GLY A 145 4.45 -9.55 21.33
CA GLY A 145 3.95 -8.79 22.48
C GLY A 145 3.90 -9.57 23.81
N GLU A 146 4.24 -10.86 23.83
CA GLU A 146 4.13 -11.73 25.02
C GLU A 146 5.47 -12.26 25.58
N GLU A 147 6.62 -11.69 25.20
CA GLU A 147 7.90 -12.03 25.87
C GLU A 147 8.57 -10.79 26.45
N GLY A 148 8.24 -10.49 27.71
CA GLY A 148 9.04 -9.66 28.60
C GLY A 148 9.12 -10.33 29.98
N PRO A 149 10.32 -10.57 30.54
CA PRO A 149 10.50 -11.03 31.92
C PRO A 149 10.12 -9.96 32.96
#